data_AF-A0A1Y3AS62-F1
#
_entry.id   AF-A0A1Y3AS62-F1
#
_cell.length_a   1.000
_cell.length_b   1.000
_cell.length_c   1.000
_cell.angle_alpha   90.00
_cell.angle_beta   90.00
_cell.angle_gamma   90.00
#
_symmetry.space_group_name_H-M   'P 1'
#
loop_
_entity.id
_entity.type
_entity.pdbx_description
1 polymer ?
#
loop_
_entity_poly.entity_id
_entity_poly.type
_entity_poly.pdbx_seq_one_letter_code
_entity_poly.pdbx_strand_id
1 'polypeptide(L)'
;MESFLKVVQLVLESHDPELQILATQSFVKFSKIEEDTPAYHRSYDFFVSKFASLCHDNHPDPVIRKSLRMAGLIGIKGLILKAVSDDMQVNIWADNNMGKIIPSLLFNMKSKDFEDETKFKDSQTRLLQPDPVRFTENESESTMPNDVAAECLRELINRASFGLVHNILKPIITHFDLHCFWEMAADQSGDNFATETFKIIMYSIQSKPAVIQILMNHLDCVAKGRRDLENCNLGNKITVQTGIVNVLNEIIAIPADTIGPFVLGMINSLLQHLHDSINNVQTQFVEEEKQFQEAVINTLG
;
A
#
# COMPACT_ATOMS: atom_id res chain seq x y z
N MET A 1 9.16 -31.06 -4.68
CA MET A 1 8.64 -29.71 -4.36
C MET A 1 8.86 -28.72 -5.50
N GLU A 2 10.08 -28.64 -6.06
CA GLU A 2 10.36 -27.87 -7.28
C GLU A 2 9.49 -28.31 -8.48
N SER A 3 9.27 -29.62 -8.65
CA SER A 3 8.34 -30.16 -9.65
C SER A 3 6.89 -29.72 -9.45
N PHE A 4 6.47 -29.43 -8.21
CA PHE A 4 5.12 -28.94 -7.92
C PHE A 4 4.97 -27.48 -8.33
N LEU A 5 5.89 -26.62 -7.91
CA LEU A 5 5.87 -25.20 -8.31
C LEU A 5 5.93 -25.02 -9.82
N LYS A 6 6.67 -25.88 -10.53
CA LYS A 6 6.70 -25.88 -12.00
C LYS A 6 5.33 -26.23 -12.61
N VAL A 7 4.61 -27.18 -12.04
CA VAL A 7 3.23 -27.50 -12.47
C VAL A 7 2.30 -26.33 -12.20
N VAL A 8 2.35 -25.74 -10.99
CA VAL A 8 1.53 -24.56 -10.65
C VAL A 8 1.82 -23.40 -11.60
N GLN A 9 3.08 -23.15 -11.94
CA GLN A 9 3.47 -22.15 -12.93
C GLN A 9 2.82 -22.42 -14.30
N LEU A 10 2.94 -23.64 -14.82
CA LEU A 10 2.36 -24.00 -16.13
C LEU A 10 0.83 -23.84 -16.15
N VAL A 11 0.15 -24.19 -15.05
CA VAL A 11 -1.30 -24.03 -14.96
C VAL A 11 -1.68 -22.54 -14.85
N LEU A 12 -0.91 -21.73 -14.12
CA LEU A 12 -1.11 -20.27 -14.07
C LEU A 12 -0.84 -19.58 -15.41
N GLU A 13 -0.01 -20.15 -16.27
CA GLU A 13 0.23 -19.64 -17.64
C GLU A 13 -0.96 -19.91 -18.58
N SER A 14 -1.88 -20.80 -18.22
CA SER A 14 -3.14 -20.98 -18.97
C SER A 14 -3.96 -19.68 -18.98
N HIS A 15 -4.76 -19.46 -20.02
CA HIS A 15 -5.71 -18.34 -20.10
C HIS A 15 -7.09 -18.68 -19.52
N ASP A 16 -7.24 -19.88 -18.96
CA ASP A 16 -8.50 -20.35 -18.37
C ASP A 16 -8.62 -19.82 -16.93
N PRO A 17 -9.67 -19.02 -16.63
CA PRO A 17 -9.86 -18.47 -15.31
C PRO A 17 -9.97 -19.52 -14.20
N GLU A 18 -10.65 -20.63 -14.43
CA GLU A 18 -10.84 -21.68 -13.42
C GLU A 18 -9.51 -22.36 -13.10
N LEU A 19 -8.70 -22.65 -14.12
CA LEU A 19 -7.37 -23.22 -13.93
C LEU A 19 -6.45 -22.27 -13.17
N GLN A 20 -6.48 -20.97 -13.46
CA GLN A 20 -5.69 -19.97 -12.73
C GLN A 20 -6.11 -19.87 -11.26
N ILE A 21 -7.41 -19.92 -10.97
CA ILE A 21 -7.95 -19.92 -9.59
C ILE A 21 -7.50 -21.18 -8.85
N LEU A 22 -7.65 -22.37 -9.46
CA LEU A 22 -7.23 -23.65 -8.87
C LEU A 22 -5.72 -23.71 -8.61
N ALA A 23 -4.91 -23.20 -9.54
CA ALA A 23 -3.47 -23.13 -9.39
C ALA A 23 -3.07 -22.19 -8.25
N THR A 24 -3.74 -21.04 -8.13
CA THR A 24 -3.56 -20.10 -7.01
C THR A 24 -3.90 -20.77 -5.68
N GLN A 25 -5.03 -21.45 -5.57
CA GLN A 25 -5.42 -22.17 -4.35
C GLN A 25 -4.37 -23.25 -3.98
N SER A 26 -3.88 -23.97 -4.98
CA SER A 26 -2.81 -24.96 -4.81
C SER A 26 -1.52 -24.30 -4.30
N PHE A 27 -1.14 -23.14 -4.85
CA PHE A 27 0.00 -22.35 -4.38
C PHE A 27 -0.15 -21.92 -2.92
N VAL A 28 -1.34 -21.45 -2.51
CA VAL A 28 -1.58 -21.01 -1.13
C VAL A 28 -1.62 -22.18 -0.14
N LYS A 29 -2.15 -23.34 -0.54
CA LYS A 29 -2.03 -24.56 0.27
C LYS A 29 -0.55 -24.90 0.46
N PHE A 30 0.24 -24.79 -0.61
CA PHE A 30 1.69 -24.99 -0.57
C PHE A 30 2.44 -23.97 0.30
N SER A 31 2.07 -22.69 0.27
CA SER A 31 2.76 -21.63 1.05
C SER A 31 2.64 -21.80 2.55
N LYS A 32 1.65 -22.60 3.03
CA LYS A 32 1.42 -22.91 4.44
C LYS A 32 2.20 -24.13 4.93
N ILE A 33 2.82 -24.88 4.03
CA ILE A 33 3.59 -26.08 4.40
C ILE A 33 4.99 -25.62 4.83
N GLU A 34 5.37 -25.98 6.05
CA GLU A 34 6.74 -25.83 6.56
C GLU A 34 7.67 -26.79 5.82
N GLU A 35 8.88 -26.34 5.48
CA GLU A 35 9.84 -27.13 4.72
C GLU A 35 11.06 -27.44 5.59
N ASP A 36 11.38 -28.74 5.73
CA ASP A 36 12.55 -29.21 6.49
C ASP A 36 13.89 -28.91 5.79
N THR A 37 13.85 -28.55 4.51
CA THR A 37 15.02 -28.20 3.70
C THR A 37 14.90 -26.75 3.21
N PRO A 38 15.91 -25.89 3.46
CA PRO A 38 15.83 -24.49 3.05
C PRO A 38 15.82 -24.35 1.52
N ALA A 39 15.10 -23.35 1.02
CA ALA A 39 14.62 -23.39 -0.35
C ALA A 39 15.63 -23.07 -1.46
N TYR A 40 16.96 -22.98 -1.23
CA TYR A 40 18.09 -22.94 -2.22
C TYR A 40 17.99 -22.06 -3.51
N HIS A 41 17.02 -22.40 -4.37
CA HIS A 41 17.00 -22.06 -5.78
C HIS A 41 15.63 -21.56 -6.27
N ARG A 42 14.71 -21.20 -5.37
CA ARG A 42 13.36 -20.79 -5.79
C ARG A 42 13.28 -19.28 -6.02
N SER A 43 13.33 -18.87 -7.29
CA SER A 43 12.84 -17.55 -7.68
C SER A 43 11.31 -17.58 -7.74
N TYR A 44 10.68 -16.68 -6.98
CA TYR A 44 9.24 -16.44 -7.03
C TYR A 44 8.88 -15.25 -7.95
N ASP A 45 9.84 -14.73 -8.73
CA ASP A 45 9.61 -13.55 -9.56
C ASP A 45 8.50 -13.77 -10.59
N PHE A 46 8.38 -15.01 -11.10
CA PHE A 46 7.26 -15.44 -11.92
C PHE A 46 5.93 -15.30 -11.15
N PHE A 47 5.84 -15.88 -9.94
CA PHE A 47 4.62 -15.85 -9.13
C PHE A 47 4.25 -14.42 -8.72
N VAL A 48 5.22 -13.59 -8.32
CA VAL A 48 5.01 -12.17 -8.04
C VAL A 48 4.40 -11.47 -9.25
N SER A 49 5.01 -11.65 -10.43
CA SER A 49 4.56 -10.98 -11.65
C SER A 49 3.19 -11.49 -12.11
N LYS A 50 2.96 -12.80 -11.99
CA LYS A 50 1.69 -13.43 -12.39
C LYS A 50 0.55 -13.06 -11.45
N PHE A 51 0.74 -13.11 -10.13
CA PHE A 51 -0.30 -12.72 -9.17
C PHE A 51 -0.58 -11.21 -9.22
N ALA A 52 0.44 -10.37 -9.40
CA ALA A 52 0.24 -8.94 -9.68
C ALA A 52 -0.58 -8.73 -10.96
N SER A 53 -0.31 -9.49 -12.03
CA SER A 53 -1.13 -9.43 -13.26
C SER A 53 -2.59 -9.81 -13.01
N LEU A 54 -2.87 -10.83 -12.19
CA LEU A 54 -4.24 -11.21 -11.83
C LEU A 54 -4.94 -10.13 -11.00
N CYS A 55 -4.22 -9.43 -10.10
CA CYS A 55 -4.76 -8.30 -9.34
C CYS A 55 -5.24 -7.14 -10.24
N HIS A 56 -4.72 -7.03 -11.45
CA HIS A 56 -5.13 -6.03 -12.44
C HIS A 56 -5.99 -6.61 -13.57
N ASP A 57 -6.53 -7.82 -13.39
CA ASP A 57 -7.37 -8.45 -14.41
C ASP A 57 -8.56 -7.55 -14.78
N ASN A 58 -8.88 -7.52 -16.06
CA ASN A 58 -9.94 -6.69 -16.62
C ASN A 58 -10.91 -7.52 -17.48
N HIS A 59 -11.23 -8.74 -17.02
CA HIS A 59 -12.19 -9.60 -17.70
C HIS A 59 -13.56 -8.90 -17.84
N PRO A 60 -14.26 -9.01 -18.99
CA PRO A 60 -15.53 -8.31 -19.23
C PRO A 60 -16.63 -8.73 -18.26
N ASP A 61 -16.68 -10.02 -17.91
CA ASP A 61 -17.57 -10.53 -16.88
C ASP A 61 -17.11 -10.08 -15.48
N PRO A 62 -17.91 -9.31 -14.73
CA PRO A 62 -17.56 -8.83 -13.39
C PRO A 62 -17.34 -9.94 -12.37
N VAL A 63 -18.04 -11.06 -12.48
CA VAL A 63 -17.88 -12.20 -11.56
C VAL A 63 -16.53 -12.87 -11.79
N ILE A 64 -16.18 -13.13 -13.04
CA ILE A 64 -14.88 -13.71 -13.40
C ILE A 64 -13.75 -12.74 -13.04
N ARG A 65 -13.91 -11.45 -13.33
CA ARG A 65 -12.94 -10.40 -12.96
C ARG A 65 -12.71 -10.35 -11.46
N LYS A 66 -13.77 -10.37 -10.65
CA LYS A 66 -13.69 -10.43 -9.18
C LYS A 66 -12.91 -11.65 -8.72
N SER A 67 -13.23 -12.83 -9.26
CA SER A 67 -12.58 -14.09 -8.91
C SER A 67 -11.10 -14.11 -9.28
N LEU A 68 -10.73 -13.56 -10.45
CA LEU A 68 -9.33 -13.47 -10.88
C LEU A 68 -8.53 -12.46 -10.04
N ARG A 69 -9.09 -11.28 -9.75
CA ARG A 69 -8.44 -10.32 -8.85
C ARG A 69 -8.29 -10.89 -7.44
N MET A 70 -9.30 -11.60 -6.96
CA MET A 70 -9.24 -12.31 -5.68
C MET A 70 -8.13 -13.38 -5.68
N ALA A 71 -8.00 -14.16 -6.75
CA ALA A 71 -6.91 -15.12 -6.90
C ALA A 71 -5.54 -14.42 -6.87
N GLY A 72 -5.38 -13.29 -7.57
CA GLY A 72 -4.16 -12.48 -7.48
C GLY A 72 -3.81 -12.08 -6.05
N LEU A 73 -4.78 -11.52 -5.32
CA LEU A 73 -4.58 -11.07 -3.93
C LEU A 73 -4.23 -12.22 -2.98
N ILE A 74 -4.94 -13.34 -3.10
CA ILE A 74 -4.69 -14.54 -2.30
C ILE A 74 -3.31 -15.14 -2.62
N GLY A 75 -2.90 -15.13 -3.89
CA GLY A 75 -1.56 -15.53 -4.32
C GLY A 75 -0.46 -14.65 -3.72
N ILE A 76 -0.62 -13.33 -3.76
CA ILE A 76 0.28 -12.37 -3.09
C ILE A 76 0.35 -12.63 -1.59
N LYS A 77 -0.79 -12.88 -0.93
CA LYS A 77 -0.81 -13.25 0.49
C LYS A 77 0.00 -14.51 0.77
N GLY A 78 -0.13 -15.53 -0.08
CA GLY A 78 0.67 -16.76 0.00
C GLY A 78 2.17 -16.48 -0.11
N LEU A 79 2.59 -15.57 -1.00
CA LEU A 79 3.98 -15.14 -1.12
C LEU A 79 4.49 -14.44 0.16
N ILE A 80 3.69 -13.54 0.73
CA ILE A 80 4.02 -12.82 1.97
C ILE A 80 4.21 -13.81 3.14
N LEU A 81 3.32 -14.80 3.26
CA LEU A 81 3.42 -15.84 4.29
C LEU A 81 4.67 -16.70 4.11
N LYS A 82 5.03 -17.03 2.87
CA LYS A 82 6.19 -17.88 2.59
C LYS A 82 7.53 -17.17 2.78
N ALA A 83 7.60 -15.86 2.53
CA ALA A 83 8.83 -15.08 2.62
C ALA A 83 9.34 -14.84 4.06
N VAL A 84 8.55 -15.20 5.08
CA VAL A 84 8.92 -15.04 6.50
C VAL A 84 9.35 -16.34 7.15
N SER A 85 9.03 -17.49 6.55
CA SER A 85 9.37 -18.80 7.11
C SER A 85 10.76 -19.30 6.74
N ASP A 86 11.50 -18.60 5.88
CA ASP A 86 12.81 -19.05 5.41
C ASP A 86 13.81 -17.87 5.41
N ASP A 87 14.60 -17.72 6.48
CA ASP A 87 15.63 -16.68 6.67
C ASP A 87 16.67 -16.65 5.54
N MET A 88 16.72 -17.70 4.70
CA MET A 88 17.67 -17.82 3.61
C MET A 88 17.07 -17.78 2.20
N GLN A 89 15.79 -17.41 2.00
CA GLN A 89 15.32 -17.17 0.64
C GLN A 89 14.02 -16.39 0.37
N VAL A 90 13.97 -15.89 -0.88
CA VAL A 90 12.94 -15.05 -1.53
C VAL A 90 13.00 -13.60 -1.09
N ASN A 91 13.71 -12.78 -1.86
CA ASN A 91 13.63 -11.34 -1.69
C ASN A 91 12.34 -10.80 -2.33
N ILE A 92 11.16 -11.17 -1.80
CA ILE A 92 9.92 -10.47 -2.16
C ILE A 92 10.08 -8.96 -1.87
N TRP A 93 10.93 -8.62 -0.90
CA TRP A 93 11.29 -7.27 -0.51
C TRP A 93 12.20 -6.55 -1.50
N ALA A 94 12.65 -7.21 -2.57
CA ALA A 94 13.42 -6.56 -3.63
C ALA A 94 12.57 -5.46 -4.28
N ASP A 95 13.20 -4.33 -4.60
CA ASP A 95 12.53 -3.16 -5.19
C ASP A 95 11.65 -3.52 -6.41
N ASN A 96 12.13 -4.42 -7.27
CA ASN A 96 11.37 -4.89 -8.46
C ASN A 96 10.08 -5.64 -8.08
N ASN A 97 10.10 -6.41 -7.00
CA ASN A 97 8.96 -7.21 -6.55
C ASN A 97 7.98 -6.34 -5.75
N MET A 98 8.47 -5.51 -4.83
CA MET A 98 7.66 -4.53 -4.11
C MET A 98 7.01 -3.50 -5.06
N GLY A 99 7.71 -3.12 -6.14
CA GLY A 99 7.18 -2.26 -7.20
C GLY A 99 6.01 -2.86 -8.00
N LYS A 100 5.72 -4.16 -7.84
CA LYS A 100 4.52 -4.82 -8.41
C LYS A 100 3.48 -5.08 -7.34
N ILE A 101 3.91 -5.63 -6.21
CA ILE A 101 3.03 -6.01 -5.10
C ILE A 101 2.26 -4.78 -4.58
N ILE A 102 2.97 -3.70 -4.28
CA ILE A 102 2.36 -2.52 -3.66
C ILE A 102 1.31 -1.87 -4.58
N PRO A 103 1.60 -1.53 -5.85
CA PRO A 103 0.58 -0.99 -6.74
C PRO A 103 -0.62 -1.93 -6.93
N SER A 104 -0.41 -3.25 -6.96
CA SER A 104 -1.51 -4.22 -7.06
C SER A 104 -2.43 -4.21 -5.83
N LEU A 105 -1.87 -4.06 -4.63
CA LEU A 105 -2.66 -3.91 -3.41
C LEU A 105 -3.43 -2.59 -3.41
N LEU A 106 -2.76 -1.47 -3.68
CA LEU A 106 -3.38 -0.14 -3.67
C LEU A 106 -4.50 -0.03 -4.72
N PHE A 107 -4.29 -0.57 -5.92
CA PHE A 107 -5.31 -0.62 -6.97
C PHE A 107 -6.58 -1.34 -6.50
N ASN A 108 -6.43 -2.50 -5.86
CA ASN A 108 -7.58 -3.27 -5.38
C ASN A 108 -8.24 -2.63 -4.15
N MET A 109 -7.48 -2.00 -3.25
CA MET A 109 -8.06 -1.25 -2.13
C MET A 109 -8.96 -0.10 -2.60
N LYS A 110 -8.58 0.56 -3.71
CA LYS A 110 -9.31 1.71 -4.26
C LYS A 110 -10.39 1.34 -5.30
N SER A 111 -10.36 0.11 -5.81
CA SER A 111 -11.22 -0.34 -6.91
C SER A 111 -12.70 -0.15 -6.60
N LYS A 112 -13.39 0.60 -7.47
CA LYS A 112 -14.85 0.84 -7.38
C LYS A 112 -15.70 -0.29 -7.95
N ASP A 113 -15.07 -1.23 -8.66
CA ASP A 113 -15.73 -2.36 -9.32
C ASP A 113 -16.56 -3.23 -8.37
N PHE A 114 -16.41 -3.03 -7.05
CA PHE A 114 -17.01 -3.85 -6.00
C PHE A 114 -17.80 -3.03 -4.96
N GLU A 115 -18.02 -1.72 -5.18
CA GLU A 115 -18.72 -0.84 -4.23
C GLU A 115 -20.22 -1.16 -4.08
N ASP A 116 -20.89 -1.69 -5.12
CA ASP A 116 -22.34 -1.96 -5.07
C ASP A 116 -22.73 -3.08 -4.08
N GLU A 117 -21.81 -4.00 -3.77
CA GLU A 117 -22.02 -5.04 -2.75
C GLU A 117 -21.75 -4.54 -1.32
N THR A 118 -20.97 -3.46 -1.14
CA THR A 118 -20.63 -2.91 0.19
C THR A 118 -21.80 -2.19 0.88
N LYS A 119 -22.73 -1.61 0.11
CA LYS A 119 -23.91 -0.91 0.65
C LYS A 119 -24.87 -1.81 1.42
N PHE A 120 -24.78 -3.13 1.25
CA PHE A 120 -25.58 -4.10 2.00
C PHE A 120 -24.96 -4.50 3.35
N LYS A 121 -23.66 -4.21 3.59
CA LYS A 121 -22.92 -4.68 4.77
C LYS A 121 -22.63 -3.61 5.81
N ASP A 122 -22.89 -2.34 5.52
CA ASP A 122 -22.56 -1.21 6.40
C ASP A 122 -23.32 -1.16 7.74
N SER A 123 -24.22 -2.12 7.98
CA SER A 123 -25.00 -2.16 9.21
C SER A 123 -24.30 -2.82 10.40
N GLN A 124 -23.12 -3.50 10.31
CA GLN A 124 -22.70 -4.29 11.48
C GLN A 124 -21.24 -4.67 11.79
N THR A 125 -20.16 -4.34 11.06
CA THR A 125 -18.87 -5.05 11.38
C THR A 125 -17.53 -4.35 11.12
N ARG A 126 -17.42 -3.01 11.09
CA ARG A 126 -16.11 -2.37 10.81
C ARG A 126 -15.13 -2.22 11.99
N LEU A 127 -15.40 -2.72 13.21
CA LEU A 127 -14.58 -2.40 14.39
C LEU A 127 -14.12 -3.59 15.26
N LEU A 128 -14.13 -4.82 14.77
CA LEU A 128 -13.58 -5.96 15.52
C LEU A 128 -12.33 -6.50 14.82
N GLN A 129 -11.23 -6.59 15.58
CA GLN A 129 -9.96 -7.18 15.15
C GLN A 129 -10.20 -8.62 14.64
N PRO A 130 -9.72 -9.00 13.43
CA PRO A 130 -9.73 -10.40 13.02
C PRO A 130 -8.53 -11.13 13.62
N ASP A 131 -8.78 -12.31 14.20
CA ASP A 131 -7.73 -13.26 14.59
C ASP A 131 -6.89 -13.70 13.36
N PRO A 132 -5.56 -13.90 13.47
CA PRO A 132 -4.68 -13.96 12.28
C PRO A 132 -4.75 -15.23 11.40
N VAL A 133 -5.58 -16.24 11.67
CA VAL A 133 -5.36 -17.58 11.04
C VAL A 133 -6.61 -18.39 10.69
N ARG A 134 -7.75 -17.79 10.37
CA ARG A 134 -8.88 -18.57 9.83
C ARG A 134 -9.28 -18.06 8.45
N PHE A 135 -8.88 -18.85 7.44
CA PHE A 135 -9.54 -18.89 6.15
C PHE A 135 -10.05 -20.32 6.03
N THR A 136 -11.28 -20.53 6.49
CA THR A 136 -11.99 -21.75 6.09
C THR A 136 -12.48 -21.55 4.65
N GLU A 137 -12.61 -22.63 3.88
CA GLU A 137 -13.07 -22.60 2.48
C GLU A 137 -14.47 -21.92 2.32
N ASN A 138 -15.18 -21.67 3.44
CA ASN A 138 -16.51 -21.07 3.49
C ASN A 138 -16.55 -19.54 3.73
N GLU A 139 -15.45 -18.87 4.10
CA GLU A 139 -15.43 -17.41 4.30
C GLU A 139 -15.17 -16.62 2.99
N SER A 140 -14.61 -17.31 1.98
CA SER A 140 -14.16 -16.74 0.70
C SER A 140 -15.27 -16.12 -0.15
N GLU A 141 -16.53 -16.52 0.02
CA GLU A 141 -17.64 -15.97 -0.78
C GLU A 141 -18.08 -14.58 -0.31
N SER A 142 -17.71 -14.21 0.93
CA SER A 142 -18.19 -12.97 1.55
C SER A 142 -17.14 -11.85 1.60
N THR A 143 -15.86 -12.15 1.44
CA THR A 143 -14.78 -11.15 1.57
C THR A 143 -14.56 -10.42 0.25
N MET A 144 -14.48 -9.08 0.30
CA MET A 144 -14.30 -8.27 -0.90
C MET A 144 -12.82 -8.12 -1.25
N PRO A 145 -12.47 -7.98 -2.55
CA PRO A 145 -11.08 -7.74 -2.96
C PRO A 145 -10.42 -6.56 -2.22
N ASN A 146 -11.18 -5.49 -1.95
CA ASN A 146 -10.67 -4.31 -1.23
C ASN A 146 -10.25 -4.67 0.20
N ASP A 147 -11.05 -5.48 0.91
CA ASP A 147 -10.75 -5.93 2.28
C ASP A 147 -9.52 -6.83 2.30
N VAL A 148 -9.43 -7.79 1.36
CA VAL A 148 -8.29 -8.69 1.24
C VAL A 148 -7.01 -7.92 0.92
N ALA A 149 -7.09 -6.91 0.03
CA ALA A 149 -5.95 -6.08 -0.32
C ALA A 149 -5.44 -5.25 0.86
N ALA A 150 -6.34 -4.62 1.63
CA ALA A 150 -6.00 -3.89 2.84
C ALA A 150 -5.37 -4.80 3.91
N GLU A 151 -5.90 -6.01 4.06
CA GLU A 151 -5.36 -7.01 4.98
C GLU A 151 -3.97 -7.50 4.53
N CYS A 152 -3.76 -7.70 3.23
CA CYS A 152 -2.44 -8.06 2.69
C CYS A 152 -1.42 -6.95 2.93
N LEU A 153 -1.81 -5.68 2.77
CA LEU A 153 -0.94 -4.53 3.05
C LEU A 153 -0.56 -4.48 4.55
N ARG A 154 -1.54 -4.61 5.44
CA ARG A 154 -1.33 -4.70 6.90
C ARG A 154 -0.35 -5.83 7.25
N GLU A 155 -0.60 -7.02 6.71
CA GLU A 155 0.19 -8.22 6.96
C GLU A 155 1.64 -8.07 6.49
N LEU A 156 1.85 -7.46 5.31
CA LEU A 156 3.16 -7.13 4.78
C LEU A 156 3.92 -6.15 5.68
N ILE A 157 3.25 -5.09 6.13
CA ILE A 157 3.87 -4.04 6.97
C ILE A 157 4.19 -4.56 8.36
N ASN A 158 3.30 -5.38 8.95
CA ASN A 158 3.53 -6.04 10.25
C ASN A 158 4.82 -6.88 10.26
N ARG A 159 5.25 -7.37 9.09
CA ARG A 159 6.45 -8.21 8.91
C ARG A 159 7.70 -7.43 8.55
N ALA A 160 7.56 -6.15 8.20
CA ALA A 160 8.67 -5.34 7.76
C ALA A 160 9.61 -5.02 8.93
N SER A 161 10.85 -5.49 8.85
CA SER A 161 11.91 -5.00 9.73
C SER A 161 12.27 -3.56 9.38
N PHE A 162 12.94 -2.86 10.30
CA PHE A 162 13.31 -1.45 10.11
C PHE A 162 14.02 -1.16 8.78
N GLY A 163 14.91 -2.06 8.33
CA GLY A 163 15.66 -1.90 7.08
C GLY A 163 14.82 -2.08 5.80
N LEU A 164 13.60 -2.63 5.90
CA LEU A 164 12.73 -2.94 4.76
C LEU A 164 11.59 -1.93 4.57
N VAL A 165 11.38 -1.03 5.56
CA VAL A 165 10.32 -0.03 5.54
C VAL A 165 10.39 0.84 4.27
N HIS A 166 11.60 1.21 3.86
CA HIS A 166 11.81 2.01 2.65
C HIS A 166 11.32 1.29 1.38
N ASN A 167 11.57 -0.02 1.26
CA ASN A 167 11.21 -0.80 0.08
C ASN A 167 9.68 -0.92 -0.10
N ILE A 168 8.91 -0.74 0.99
CA ILE A 168 7.44 -0.70 0.97
C ILE A 168 6.95 0.73 0.73
N LEU A 169 7.47 1.72 1.46
CA LEU A 169 6.94 3.09 1.38
C LEU A 169 7.30 3.79 0.06
N LYS A 170 8.46 3.52 -0.52
CA LYS A 170 8.88 4.11 -1.80
C LYS A 170 7.88 3.85 -2.93
N PRO A 171 7.47 2.60 -3.23
CA PRO A 171 6.45 2.35 -4.25
C PRO A 171 5.06 2.87 -3.87
N ILE A 172 4.70 2.97 -2.58
CA ILE A 172 3.43 3.62 -2.15
C ILE A 172 3.45 5.10 -2.54
N ILE A 173 4.50 5.82 -2.16
CA ILE A 173 4.67 7.25 -2.47
C ILE A 173 4.71 7.47 -3.97
N THR A 174 5.45 6.63 -4.71
CA THR A 174 5.51 6.70 -6.17
C THR A 174 4.14 6.50 -6.80
N HIS A 175 3.35 5.54 -6.31
CA HIS A 175 1.99 5.31 -6.78
C HIS A 175 1.08 6.52 -6.50
N PHE A 176 1.22 7.15 -5.33
CA PHE A 176 0.42 8.32 -4.97
C PHE A 176 0.77 9.54 -5.82
N ASP A 177 2.06 9.74 -6.10
CA ASP A 177 2.55 10.78 -7.02
C ASP A 177 2.01 10.56 -8.45
N LEU A 178 1.99 9.31 -8.94
CA LEU A 178 1.53 8.98 -10.29
C LEU A 178 0.02 9.12 -10.49
N HIS A 179 -0.76 8.83 -9.44
CA HIS A 179 -2.21 8.84 -9.48
C HIS A 179 -2.84 10.09 -8.84
N CYS A 180 -2.02 11.09 -8.52
CA CYS A 180 -2.44 12.36 -7.91
C CYS A 180 -3.24 12.20 -6.60
N PHE A 181 -2.92 11.19 -5.80
CA PHE A 181 -3.62 10.94 -4.55
C PHE A 181 -3.30 11.96 -3.45
N TRP A 182 -2.15 12.65 -3.55
CA TRP A 182 -1.83 13.77 -2.65
C TRP A 182 -2.75 14.96 -2.91
N GLU A 183 -3.01 15.27 -4.17
CA GLU A 183 -3.92 16.35 -4.56
C GLU A 183 -5.35 16.05 -4.10
N MET A 184 -5.79 14.79 -4.21
CA MET A 184 -7.09 14.37 -3.65
C MET A 184 -7.15 14.49 -2.13
N ALA A 185 -6.04 14.28 -1.42
CA ALA A 185 -5.98 14.45 0.03
C ALA A 185 -5.92 15.91 0.48
N ALA A 186 -5.55 16.83 -0.42
CA ALA A 186 -5.59 18.27 -0.18
C ALA A 186 -7.01 18.85 -0.31
N ASP A 187 -7.82 18.26 -1.19
CA ASP A 187 -9.21 18.66 -1.42
C ASP A 187 -10.13 18.15 -0.30
N GLN A 188 -10.87 19.05 0.35
CA GLN A 188 -11.84 18.71 1.40
C GLN A 188 -12.99 17.82 0.90
N SER A 189 -13.27 17.85 -0.40
CA SER A 189 -14.26 16.99 -1.07
C SER A 189 -13.65 15.74 -1.70
N GLY A 190 -12.32 15.61 -1.62
CA GLY A 190 -11.56 14.53 -2.19
C GLY A 190 -11.69 13.22 -1.42
N ASP A 191 -11.10 12.18 -2.00
CA ASP A 191 -11.11 10.86 -1.41
C ASP A 191 -10.05 10.72 -0.30
N ASN A 192 -10.46 10.21 0.85
CA ASN A 192 -9.59 9.96 2.00
C ASN A 192 -8.64 8.76 1.83
N PHE A 193 -8.57 8.17 0.63
CA PHE A 193 -7.78 6.98 0.34
C PHE A 193 -6.31 7.09 0.78
N ALA A 194 -5.68 8.25 0.57
CA ALA A 194 -4.29 8.47 1.00
C ALA A 194 -4.15 8.37 2.52
N THR A 195 -5.01 9.08 3.25
CA THR A 195 -5.08 9.07 4.72
C THR A 195 -5.36 7.67 5.25
N GLU A 196 -6.36 6.96 4.71
CA GLU A 196 -6.72 5.61 5.17
C GLU A 196 -5.60 4.60 4.91
N THR A 197 -4.90 4.72 3.79
CA THR A 197 -3.72 3.89 3.50
C THR A 197 -2.63 4.12 4.54
N PHE A 198 -2.31 5.38 4.86
CA PHE A 198 -1.28 5.68 5.86
C PHE A 198 -1.71 5.35 7.29
N LYS A 199 -3.01 5.38 7.61
CA LYS A 199 -3.55 4.82 8.86
C LYS A 199 -3.31 3.31 8.95
N ILE A 200 -3.60 2.54 7.88
CA ILE A 200 -3.28 1.10 7.83
C ILE A 200 -1.79 0.88 8.08
N ILE A 201 -0.91 1.66 7.44
CA ILE A 201 0.54 1.57 7.64
C ILE A 201 0.90 1.81 9.11
N MET A 202 0.41 2.89 9.71
CA MET A 202 0.79 3.32 11.06
C MET A 202 0.29 2.37 12.15
N TYR A 203 -0.90 1.78 11.98
CA TYR A 203 -1.41 0.77 12.91
C TYR A 203 -0.69 -0.58 12.82
N SER A 204 -0.02 -0.85 11.69
CA SER A 204 0.64 -2.15 11.43
C SER A 204 2.16 -2.08 11.65
N ILE A 205 2.76 -0.90 11.55
CA ILE A 205 4.22 -0.78 11.58
C ILE A 205 4.76 -0.70 13.01
N GLN A 206 5.90 -1.38 13.21
CA GLN A 206 6.66 -1.33 14.46
C GLN A 206 7.35 0.03 14.64
N SER A 207 7.96 0.56 13.57
CA SER A 207 8.70 1.84 13.60
C SER A 207 7.90 2.98 12.97
N LYS A 208 6.93 3.52 13.72
CA LYS A 208 6.13 4.70 13.32
C LYS A 208 6.99 5.94 12.96
N PRO A 209 8.06 6.28 13.71
CA PRO A 209 8.90 7.43 13.35
C PRO A 209 9.55 7.34 11.96
N ALA A 210 9.85 6.13 11.47
CA ALA A 210 10.43 5.94 10.14
C ALA A 210 9.46 6.37 9.03
N VAL A 211 8.16 6.09 9.19
CA VAL A 211 7.12 6.50 8.22
C VAL A 211 7.04 8.02 8.12
N ILE A 212 6.98 8.68 9.28
CA ILE A 212 6.89 10.13 9.35
C ILE A 212 8.15 10.77 8.75
N GLN A 213 9.34 10.23 9.03
CA GLN A 213 10.58 10.72 8.44
C GLN A 213 10.59 10.61 6.92
N ILE A 214 10.12 9.49 6.38
CA ILE A 214 10.04 9.26 4.94
C ILE A 214 9.06 10.24 4.28
N LEU A 215 7.93 10.54 4.92
CA LEU A 215 6.98 11.55 4.43
C LEU A 215 7.53 12.98 4.53
N MET A 216 8.22 13.33 5.62
CA MET A 216 8.88 14.63 5.73
C MET A 216 9.97 14.80 4.67
N ASN A 217 10.75 13.75 4.39
CA ASN A 217 11.72 13.75 3.30
C ASN A 217 11.04 13.92 1.93
N HIS A 218 9.87 13.30 1.72
CA HIS A 218 9.09 13.48 0.49
C HIS A 218 8.61 14.92 0.34
N LEU A 219 8.04 15.50 1.40
CA LEU A 219 7.63 16.91 1.45
C LEU A 219 8.80 17.85 1.08
N ASP A 220 9.98 17.60 1.65
CA ASP A 220 11.22 18.31 1.34
C ASP A 220 11.62 18.20 -0.14
N CYS A 221 11.53 17.01 -0.73
CA CYS A 221 11.85 16.78 -2.15
C CYS A 221 10.87 17.53 -3.06
N VAL A 222 9.58 17.48 -2.74
CA VAL A 222 8.53 18.23 -3.45
C VAL A 222 8.82 19.73 -3.34
N ALA A 223 9.07 20.25 -2.14
CA ALA A 223 9.37 21.66 -1.86
C ALA A 223 10.62 22.17 -2.60
N LYS A 224 11.66 21.35 -2.78
CA LYS A 224 12.88 21.75 -3.49
C LYS A 224 12.78 21.61 -5.01
N GLY A 225 11.68 21.05 -5.53
CA GLY A 225 11.55 20.73 -6.96
C GLY A 225 12.58 19.68 -7.44
N ARG A 226 13.25 18.99 -6.51
CA ARG A 226 14.25 17.95 -6.78
C ARG A 226 13.56 16.63 -7.02
N ARG A 227 12.81 16.53 -8.11
CA ARG A 227 12.26 15.24 -8.51
C ARG A 227 12.74 14.90 -9.91
N ASP A 228 13.05 13.62 -10.09
CA ASP A 228 13.26 12.94 -11.37
C ASP A 228 11.90 12.78 -12.11
N LEU A 229 11.10 13.85 -12.12
CA LEU A 229 9.65 13.86 -12.37
C LEU A 229 9.33 14.50 -13.72
N GLU A 230 10.16 14.28 -14.73
CA GLU A 230 9.89 14.74 -16.08
C GLU A 230 8.64 14.06 -16.69
N ASN A 231 8.09 13.02 -16.05
CA ASN A 231 6.99 12.19 -16.57
C ASN A 231 5.68 12.21 -15.79
N CYS A 232 5.55 12.93 -14.67
CA CYS A 232 4.25 13.04 -13.98
C CYS A 232 3.56 14.33 -14.40
N ASN A 233 2.30 14.23 -14.86
CA ASN A 233 1.40 15.37 -15.08
C ASN A 233 1.22 16.12 -13.76
N LEU A 234 2.12 17.07 -13.49
CA LEU A 234 2.25 17.62 -12.17
C LEU A 234 1.17 18.68 -11.94
N GLY A 235 0.17 18.34 -11.15
CA GLY A 235 -0.72 19.29 -10.50
C GLY A 235 0.06 20.32 -9.68
N ASN A 236 -0.62 21.37 -9.22
CA ASN A 236 -0.02 22.43 -8.43
C ASN A 236 0.81 21.83 -7.28
N LYS A 237 2.12 22.07 -7.29
CA LYS A 237 3.09 21.54 -6.31
C LYS A 237 2.66 21.87 -4.88
N ILE A 238 2.08 23.04 -4.66
CA ILE A 238 1.61 23.49 -3.35
C ILE A 238 0.48 22.57 -2.88
N THR A 239 -0.44 22.19 -3.77
CA THR A 239 -1.52 21.23 -3.47
C THR A 239 -0.99 19.85 -3.09
N VAL A 240 0.06 19.36 -3.76
CA VAL A 240 0.74 18.12 -3.36
C VAL A 240 1.33 18.24 -1.95
N GLN A 241 2.00 19.36 -1.65
CA GLN A 241 2.55 19.63 -0.32
C GLN A 241 1.44 19.66 0.75
N THR A 242 0.32 20.32 0.48
CA THR A 242 -0.87 20.34 1.36
C THR A 242 -1.39 18.94 1.63
N GLY A 243 -1.51 18.10 0.59
CA GLY A 243 -1.95 16.71 0.73
C GLY A 243 -1.03 15.87 1.62
N ILE A 244 0.28 16.01 1.45
CA ILE A 244 1.26 15.33 2.31
C ILE A 244 1.14 15.79 3.76
N VAL A 245 0.97 17.11 3.99
CA VAL A 245 0.80 17.68 5.34
C VAL A 245 -0.51 17.21 5.98
N ASN A 246 -1.61 17.14 5.23
CA ASN A 246 -2.88 16.60 5.74
C ASN A 246 -2.75 15.13 6.18
N VAL A 247 -2.05 14.30 5.39
CA VAL A 247 -1.77 12.92 5.78
C VAL A 247 -0.89 12.86 7.02
N LEU A 248 0.15 13.70 7.11
CA LEU A 248 1.00 13.83 8.28
C LEU A 248 0.18 14.18 9.54
N ASN A 249 -0.71 15.18 9.45
CA ASN A 249 -1.60 15.59 10.54
C ASN A 249 -2.39 14.41 11.11
N GLU A 250 -3.00 13.61 10.23
CA GLU A 250 -3.81 12.46 10.61
C GLU A 250 -3.01 11.33 11.28
N ILE A 251 -1.77 11.09 10.83
CA ILE A 251 -0.95 10.00 11.36
C ILE A 251 -0.14 10.37 12.60
N ILE A 252 0.23 11.64 12.79
CA ILE A 252 0.95 12.10 13.99
C ILE A 252 0.06 11.97 15.23
N ALA A 253 -1.26 12.09 15.06
CA ALA A 253 -2.24 11.88 16.13
C ALA A 253 -2.30 10.43 16.63
N ILE A 254 -1.75 9.46 15.88
CA ILE A 254 -1.74 8.05 16.28
C ILE A 254 -0.65 7.85 17.36
N PRO A 255 -1.01 7.35 18.57
CA PRO A 255 -0.04 7.16 19.64
C PRO A 255 1.12 6.26 19.24
N ALA A 256 2.33 6.65 19.63
CA ALA A 256 3.52 5.81 19.55
C ALA A 256 4.37 5.96 20.81
N ASP A 257 5.06 4.88 21.16
CA ASP A 257 5.80 4.77 22.43
C ASP A 257 7.07 5.63 22.48
N THR A 258 7.51 6.22 21.35
CA THR A 258 8.83 6.88 21.25
C THR A 258 8.86 8.04 20.25
N ILE A 259 7.96 9.03 20.39
CA ILE A 259 7.89 10.17 19.43
C ILE A 259 8.78 11.36 19.84
N GLY A 260 9.07 11.55 21.13
CA GLY A 260 9.59 12.81 21.70
C GLY A 260 10.70 13.53 20.91
N PRO A 261 11.88 12.92 20.68
CA PRO A 261 12.97 13.57 19.94
C PRO A 261 12.67 13.83 18.47
N PHE A 262 11.81 13.01 17.87
CA PHE A 262 11.45 13.08 16.46
C PHE A 262 10.39 14.16 16.20
N VAL A 263 9.44 14.36 17.14
CA VAL A 263 8.44 15.44 17.05
C VAL A 263 9.11 16.80 16.88
N LEU A 264 10.19 17.09 17.63
CA LEU A 264 10.88 18.37 17.52
C LEU A 264 11.52 18.59 16.15
N GLY A 265 12.13 17.55 15.58
CA GLY A 265 12.71 17.62 14.23
C GLY A 265 11.65 17.88 13.16
N MET A 266 10.50 17.20 13.29
CA MET A 266 9.34 17.38 12.42
C MET A 266 8.75 18.79 12.56
N ILE A 267 8.53 19.29 13.78
CA ILE A 267 8.05 20.65 14.05
C ILE A 267 8.97 21.68 13.41
N ASN A 268 10.28 21.57 13.63
CA ASN A 268 11.25 22.51 13.05
C ASN A 268 11.23 22.50 11.53
N SER A 269 11.09 21.33 10.92
CA SER A 269 10.99 21.20 9.46
C SER A 269 9.68 21.81 8.94
N LEU A 270 8.53 21.53 9.57
CA LEU A 270 7.25 22.13 9.21
C LEU A 270 7.24 23.66 9.38
N LEU A 271 7.85 24.17 10.45
CA LEU A 271 8.03 25.62 10.65
C LEU A 271 8.90 26.25 9.56
N GLN A 272 9.94 25.55 9.10
CA GLN A 272 10.75 26.02 7.97
C GLN A 272 9.93 26.08 6.68
N HIS A 273 9.12 25.04 6.39
CA HIS A 273 8.21 25.04 5.23
C HIS A 273 7.18 26.18 5.31
N LEU A 274 6.62 26.44 6.50
CA LEU A 274 5.69 27.55 6.73
C LEU A 274 6.37 28.90 6.50
N HIS A 275 7.56 29.09 7.07
CA HIS A 275 8.36 30.30 6.88
C HIS A 275 8.68 30.53 5.39
N ASP A 276 9.07 29.49 4.67
CA ASP A 276 9.43 29.58 3.25
C ASP A 276 8.20 29.87 2.37
N SER A 277 7.03 29.30 2.69
CA SER A 277 5.75 29.60 2.04
C SER A 277 5.35 31.07 2.23
N ILE A 278 5.39 31.58 3.47
CA ILE A 278 5.03 32.97 3.79
C ILE A 278 5.94 33.98 3.05
N ASN A 279 7.23 33.68 2.93
CA ASN A 279 8.18 34.57 2.27
C ASN A 279 8.16 34.48 0.74
N ASN A 280 7.65 33.38 0.16
CA ASN A 280 7.67 33.12 -1.27
C ASN A 280 6.27 33.06 -1.89
N VAL A 281 5.25 33.67 -1.27
CA VAL A 281 3.87 33.66 -1.76
C VAL A 281 3.84 34.08 -3.22
N GLN A 282 3.53 33.13 -4.10
CA GLN A 282 3.42 33.37 -5.53
C GLN A 282 2.08 34.04 -5.81
N THR A 283 2.10 35.15 -6.55
CA THR A 283 0.88 35.93 -6.87
C THR A 283 -0.20 35.14 -7.60
N GLN A 284 0.15 33.99 -8.19
CA GLN A 284 -0.76 33.13 -8.95
C GLN A 284 -1.43 32.03 -8.12
N PHE A 285 -0.88 31.64 -6.96
CA PHE A 285 -1.32 30.49 -6.16
C PHE A 285 -1.63 30.86 -4.71
N VAL A 286 -2.20 32.05 -4.50
CA VAL A 286 -2.41 32.64 -3.17
C VAL A 286 -3.33 31.78 -2.31
N GLU A 287 -4.39 31.22 -2.90
CA GLU A 287 -5.35 30.38 -2.16
C GLU A 287 -4.74 29.02 -1.80
N GLU A 288 -3.97 28.40 -2.71
CA GLU A 288 -3.29 27.14 -2.41
C GLU A 288 -2.18 27.31 -1.37
N GLU A 289 -1.44 28.43 -1.42
CA GLU A 289 -0.47 28.77 -0.37
C GLU A 289 -1.16 28.95 0.98
N LYS A 290 -2.31 29.61 1.02
CA LYS A 290 -3.08 29.77 2.25
C LYS A 290 -3.56 28.42 2.80
N GLN A 291 -4.08 27.54 1.95
CA GLN A 291 -4.48 26.18 2.34
C GLN A 291 -3.29 25.37 2.88
N PHE A 292 -2.13 25.49 2.24
CA PHE A 292 -0.90 24.85 2.70
C PHE A 292 -0.49 25.38 4.09
N GLN A 293 -0.48 26.70 4.28
CA GLN A 293 -0.15 27.33 5.55
C GLN A 293 -1.11 26.89 6.67
N GLU A 294 -2.41 26.87 6.41
CA GLU A 294 -3.42 26.40 7.35
C GLU A 294 -3.21 24.92 7.71
N ALA A 295 -2.93 24.06 6.73
CA ALA A 295 -2.65 22.65 6.97
C ALA A 295 -1.40 22.45 7.87
N VAL A 296 -0.33 23.21 7.63
CA VAL A 296 0.88 23.17 8.45
C VAL A 296 0.60 23.65 9.87
N ILE A 297 -0.13 24.76 10.03
CA ILE A 297 -0.51 25.29 11.35
C ILE A 297 -1.34 24.25 12.12
N ASN A 298 -2.35 23.65 11.48
CA ASN A 298 -3.18 22.61 12.10
C ASN A 298 -2.37 21.40 12.57
N THR A 299 -1.33 21.04 11.81
CA THR A 299 -0.43 19.92 12.15
C THR A 299 0.48 20.24 13.35
N LEU A 300 0.81 21.52 13.57
CA LEU A 300 1.68 21.96 14.65
C LEU A 300 0.96 22.13 16.00
N GLY A 301 -0.37 22.31 15.99
CA GLY A 301 -1.21 22.44 17.19
C GLY A 301 -1.75 23.84 17.44
#